data_AF-A0A1B0F9T0-F1
#
_entry.id   AF-A0A1B0F9T0-F1
#
_cell.length_a   1.000
_cell.length_b   1.000
_cell.length_c   1.000
_cell.angle_alpha   90.00
_cell.angle_beta   90.00
_cell.angle_gamma   90.00
#
_symmetry.space_group_name_H-M   'P 1'
#
loop_
_entity.id
_entity.type
_entity.pdbx_description
1 polymer ?
#
loop_
_entity_poly.entity_id
_entity_poly.type
_entity_poly.pdbx_seq_one_letter_code
_entity_poly.pdbx_strand_id
1 'polypeptide(L)'
;MTEDSDSISEEERSLFRPFTRDSLVQIEKRIEIEHEKQKEFERKRAEGEPIRYDDEDEDEGPQPDPTLEQGVPIPVRLQGSFPPELASTPLEDIDPYYNNVLTFVVVSKGKDIFRFSASKAMWLLDPFNPIRRVAIYILVHPLFSLFIITTILVNCILMIMPTTPTVESTE
;
A
#
# COMPACT_ATOMS: atom_id res chain seq x y z
N MET A 1 -28.13 -2.17 32.71
CA MET A 1 -28.22 -1.46 31.42
C MET A 1 -27.04 -0.52 31.37
N THR A 2 -25.93 -0.79 30.72
CA THR A 2 -25.68 -1.53 29.46
C THR A 2 -24.31 -2.20 29.56
N GLU A 3 -24.28 -3.52 29.65
CA GLU A 3 -23.10 -4.35 29.40
C GLU A 3 -23.34 -4.96 28.03
N ASP A 4 -22.74 -4.37 26.99
CA ASP A 4 -22.63 -4.91 25.63
C ASP A 4 -21.63 -3.96 24.95
N SER A 5 -20.39 -4.31 24.65
CA SER A 5 -20.03 -4.99 23.40
C SER A 5 -18.50 -5.09 23.26
N ASP A 6 -17.88 -6.04 23.98
CA ASP A 6 -16.44 -6.36 23.86
C ASP A 6 -16.20 -7.75 23.22
N SER A 7 -17.18 -8.24 22.45
CA SER A 7 -17.03 -9.45 21.64
C SER A 7 -16.76 -9.07 20.18
N ILE A 8 -15.58 -8.52 19.91
CA ILE A 8 -15.04 -8.50 18.53
C ILE A 8 -14.77 -9.96 18.18
N SER A 9 -15.46 -10.49 17.17
CA SER A 9 -15.27 -11.86 16.70
C SER A 9 -13.82 -12.06 16.20
N GLU A 10 -13.24 -13.23 16.44
CA GLU A 10 -11.89 -13.57 15.97
C GLU A 10 -11.73 -13.41 14.44
N GLU A 11 -12.85 -13.42 13.71
CA GLU A 11 -12.93 -13.20 12.26
C GLU A 11 -12.58 -11.76 11.84
N GLU A 12 -12.89 -10.74 12.64
CA GLU A 12 -12.52 -9.35 12.32
C GLU A 12 -11.04 -9.05 12.64
N ARG A 13 -10.45 -9.75 13.64
CA ARG A 13 -8.99 -9.77 13.86
C ARG A 13 -8.25 -10.49 12.74
N SER A 14 -8.93 -11.34 11.95
CA SER A 14 -8.35 -12.06 10.82
C SER A 14 -8.15 -11.19 9.57
N LEU A 15 -8.78 -10.02 9.47
CA LEU A 15 -8.65 -9.17 8.26
C LEU A 15 -7.28 -8.49 8.17
N PHE A 16 -6.75 -7.99 9.29
CA PHE A 16 -5.46 -7.29 9.32
C PHE A 16 -4.32 -8.26 9.65
N ARG A 17 -3.64 -8.73 8.60
CA ARG A 17 -2.54 -9.69 8.75
C ARG A 17 -1.19 -9.03 8.50
N PRO A 18 -0.17 -9.28 9.33
CA PRO A 18 1.19 -8.83 9.05
C PRO A 18 1.69 -9.36 7.72
N PHE A 19 2.33 -8.48 6.94
CA PHE A 19 3.00 -8.90 5.71
C PHE A 19 4.25 -9.70 6.06
N THR A 20 4.27 -10.99 5.70
CA THR A 20 5.39 -11.89 5.95
C THR A 20 6.06 -12.33 4.65
N ARG A 21 7.24 -12.96 4.76
CA ARG A 21 7.93 -13.55 3.60
C ARG A 21 7.07 -14.62 2.93
N ASP A 22 6.32 -15.39 3.72
CA ASP A 22 5.42 -16.40 3.19
C ASP A 22 4.26 -15.75 2.42
N SER A 23 3.75 -14.61 2.89
CA SER A 23 2.76 -13.79 2.17
C SER A 23 3.28 -13.36 0.80
N LEU A 24 4.53 -12.88 0.72
CA LEU A 24 5.17 -12.49 -0.53
C LEU A 24 5.27 -13.67 -1.51
N VAL A 25 5.76 -14.82 -1.05
CA VAL A 25 5.88 -16.03 -1.90
C VAL A 25 4.52 -16.52 -2.38
N GLN A 26 3.49 -16.44 -1.53
CA GLN A 26 2.12 -16.81 -1.92
C GLN A 26 1.57 -15.91 -3.02
N ILE A 27 1.76 -14.59 -2.91
CA ILE A 27 1.35 -13.63 -3.94
C ILE A 27 2.11 -13.89 -5.24
N GLU A 28 3.44 -14.05 -5.18
CA GLU A 28 4.27 -14.35 -6.36
C GLU A 28 3.78 -15.61 -7.09
N LYS A 29 3.47 -16.68 -6.34
CA LYS A 29 2.93 -17.91 -6.92
C LYS A 29 1.57 -17.71 -7.58
N ARG A 30 0.67 -16.94 -6.97
CA ARG A 30 -0.64 -16.63 -7.57
C ARG A 30 -0.49 -15.88 -8.88
N ILE A 31 0.38 -14.88 -8.91
CA ILE A 31 0.69 -14.08 -10.10
C ILE A 31 1.30 -14.96 -11.20
N GLU A 32 2.22 -15.86 -10.86
CA GLU A 32 2.85 -16.77 -11.81
C GLU A 32 1.82 -17.71 -12.46
N ILE A 33 0.92 -18.31 -11.65
CA ILE A 33 -0.15 -19.19 -12.14
C ILE A 33 -1.09 -18.44 -13.10
N GLU A 34 -1.51 -17.23 -12.73
CA GLU A 34 -2.39 -16.39 -13.56
C GLU A 34 -1.70 -15.98 -14.87
N HIS A 35 -0.43 -15.60 -14.80
CA HIS A 35 0.36 -15.25 -15.97
C HIS A 35 0.61 -16.47 -16.89
N GLU A 36 0.80 -17.67 -16.34
CA GLU A 36 0.91 -18.91 -17.12
C GLU A 36 -0.40 -19.26 -17.82
N LYS A 37 -1.53 -19.16 -17.12
CA LYS A 37 -2.87 -19.33 -17.71
C LYS A 37 -3.12 -18.35 -18.84
N GLN A 38 -2.84 -17.07 -18.60
CA GLN A 38 -2.99 -16.01 -19.60
C GLN A 38 -2.14 -16.30 -20.85
N LYS A 39 -0.89 -16.74 -20.66
CA LYS A 39 0.00 -17.11 -21.76
C LYS A 39 -0.48 -18.35 -22.51
N GLU A 40 -1.04 -19.33 -21.82
CA GLU A 40 -1.62 -20.52 -22.46
C GLU A 40 -2.86 -20.13 -23.28
N PHE A 41 -3.73 -19.29 -22.73
CA PHE A 41 -4.91 -18.76 -23.41
C PHE A 41 -4.54 -17.98 -24.67
N GLU A 42 -3.55 -17.09 -24.58
CA GLU A 42 -3.01 -16.36 -25.74
C GLU A 42 -2.42 -17.29 -26.79
N ARG A 43 -1.75 -18.38 -26.39
CA ARG A 43 -1.23 -19.39 -27.31
C ARG A 43 -2.36 -20.11 -28.06
N LYS A 44 -3.38 -20.60 -27.35
CA LYS A 44 -4.56 -21.26 -27.95
C LYS A 44 -5.27 -20.34 -28.94
N ARG A 45 -5.41 -19.05 -28.56
CA ARG A 45 -5.96 -18.00 -29.43
C ARG A 45 -5.13 -17.79 -30.70
N ALA A 46 -3.80 -17.77 -30.58
CA ALA A 46 -2.89 -17.62 -31.73
C ALA A 46 -2.86 -18.86 -32.63
N GLU A 47 -3.04 -20.06 -32.07
CA GLU A 47 -3.10 -21.35 -32.78
C GLU A 47 -4.47 -21.59 -33.45
N GLY A 48 -5.45 -20.71 -33.22
CA GLY A 48 -6.80 -20.80 -33.78
C GLY A 48 -7.63 -21.94 -33.17
N GLU A 49 -7.23 -22.42 -31.99
CA GLU A 49 -8.02 -23.40 -31.25
C GLU A 49 -9.32 -22.74 -30.76
N PRO A 50 -10.46 -23.46 -30.79
CA PRO A 50 -11.72 -22.92 -30.29
C PRO A 50 -11.60 -22.70 -28.77
N ILE A 51 -11.64 -21.43 -28.37
CA ILE A 51 -11.72 -21.00 -26.98
C ILE A 51 -13.09 -21.44 -26.45
N ARG A 52 -13.14 -22.14 -25.31
CA ARG A 52 -14.43 -22.51 -24.69
C ARG A 52 -15.01 -21.27 -24.03
N TYR A 53 -16.33 -21.13 -24.04
CA TYR A 53 -17.02 -20.02 -23.36
C TYR A 53 -16.59 -19.88 -21.88
N ASP A 54 -16.30 -20.99 -21.18
CA ASP A 54 -15.79 -20.99 -19.80
C ASP A 54 -14.40 -20.32 -19.66
N ASP A 55 -13.63 -20.18 -20.74
CA ASP A 55 -12.30 -19.55 -20.75
C ASP A 55 -12.37 -18.02 -21.05
N GLU A 56 -13.52 -17.51 -21.52
CA GLU A 56 -13.73 -16.07 -21.78
C GLU A 56 -14.32 -15.33 -20.55
N ASP A 57 -14.87 -16.05 -19.57
CA ASP A 57 -15.54 -15.48 -18.38
C ASP A 57 -14.56 -15.02 -17.27
N GLU A 58 -13.24 -14.96 -17.52
CA GLU A 58 -12.25 -14.33 -16.61
C GLU A 58 -12.26 -12.79 -16.71
N ASP A 59 -13.19 -12.21 -17.46
CA ASP A 59 -13.27 -10.78 -17.71
C ASP A 59 -13.67 -9.99 -16.45
N GLU A 60 -12.70 -9.20 -16.00
CA GLU A 60 -12.77 -8.18 -14.96
C GLU A 60 -12.72 -8.75 -13.53
N GLY A 61 -11.48 -9.09 -13.11
CA GLY A 61 -11.14 -9.31 -11.71
C GLY A 61 -11.68 -8.22 -10.78
N PRO A 62 -11.72 -8.47 -9.45
CA PRO A 62 -12.37 -7.58 -8.49
C PRO A 62 -11.87 -6.15 -8.68
N GLN A 63 -12.76 -5.18 -8.88
CA GLN A 63 -12.41 -3.75 -9.06
C GLN A 63 -11.88 -3.14 -7.75
N PRO A 64 -11.00 -2.12 -7.83
CA PRO A 64 -10.44 -1.50 -6.63
C PRO A 64 -11.54 -0.81 -5.82
N ASP A 65 -11.55 -1.02 -4.51
CA ASP A 65 -12.58 -0.45 -3.63
C ASP A 65 -12.30 1.05 -3.39
N PRO A 66 -13.23 1.97 -3.76
CA PRO A 66 -13.04 3.41 -3.54
C PRO A 66 -12.99 3.80 -2.06
N THR A 67 -13.51 2.96 -1.16
CA THR A 67 -13.45 3.20 0.29
C THR A 67 -12.09 2.86 0.90
N LEU A 68 -11.23 2.16 0.15
CA LEU A 68 -9.89 1.75 0.55
C LEU A 68 -8.79 2.50 -0.21
N GLU A 69 -9.11 3.67 -0.77
CA GLU A 69 -8.17 4.48 -1.53
C GLU A 69 -6.94 4.92 -0.72
N GLN A 70 -5.84 5.13 -1.45
CA GLN A 70 -4.57 5.62 -0.92
C GLN A 70 -4.76 6.96 -0.19
N GLY A 71 -4.29 7.03 1.06
CA GLY A 71 -4.34 8.24 1.88
C GLY A 71 -5.70 8.52 2.51
N VAL A 72 -6.69 7.66 2.29
CA VAL A 72 -8.00 7.73 2.97
C VAL A 72 -7.96 6.92 4.26
N PRO A 73 -8.62 7.36 5.34
CA PRO A 73 -8.77 6.56 6.55
C PRO A 73 -9.56 5.28 6.28
N ILE A 74 -9.17 4.17 6.94
CA ILE A 74 -9.93 2.92 6.88
C ILE A 74 -11.43 3.18 7.22
N PRO A 75 -12.37 2.51 6.54
CA PRO A 75 -13.80 2.67 6.79
C PRO A 75 -14.15 2.50 8.27
N VAL A 76 -15.12 3.28 8.75
CA VAL A 76 -15.53 3.33 10.18
C VAL A 76 -15.84 1.94 10.75
N ARG A 77 -16.38 1.03 9.92
CA ARG A 77 -16.65 -0.36 10.30
C ARG A 77 -15.39 -1.14 10.69
N LEU A 78 -14.27 -0.91 10.00
CA LEU A 78 -12.99 -1.59 10.24
C LEU A 78 -12.12 -0.86 11.29
N GLN A 79 -12.47 0.37 11.64
CA GLN A 79 -11.72 1.16 12.62
C GLN A 79 -11.77 0.61 14.03
N GLY A 80 -12.83 -0.12 14.39
CA GLY A 80 -12.99 -0.78 15.69
C GLY A 80 -12.24 -2.11 15.78
N SER A 81 -12.07 -2.79 14.64
CA SER A 81 -11.35 -4.07 14.57
C SER A 81 -9.84 -3.93 14.36
N PHE A 82 -9.37 -2.75 13.93
CA PHE A 82 -7.94 -2.50 13.70
C PHE A 82 -7.13 -2.49 15.02
N PRO A 83 -6.22 -3.46 15.23
CA PRO A 83 -5.41 -3.50 16.43
C PRO A 83 -4.33 -2.40 16.39
N PRO A 84 -4.19 -1.57 17.44
CA PRO A 84 -3.24 -0.44 17.45
C PRO A 84 -1.78 -0.89 17.40
N GLU A 85 -1.47 -2.14 17.76
CA GLU A 85 -0.13 -2.73 17.67
C GLU A 85 0.34 -2.92 16.23
N LEU A 86 -0.59 -3.08 15.28
CA LEU A 86 -0.30 -3.21 13.86
C LEU A 86 -0.17 -1.85 13.15
N ALA A 87 -0.39 -0.74 13.86
CA ALA A 87 -0.15 0.59 13.32
C ALA A 87 1.31 0.75 12.90
N SER A 88 1.53 1.32 11.71
CA SER A 88 2.85 1.51 11.10
C SER A 88 3.63 0.22 10.84
N THR A 89 2.98 -0.94 10.89
CA THR A 89 3.55 -2.24 10.51
C THR A 89 3.11 -2.58 9.08
N PRO A 90 3.96 -3.20 8.25
CA PRO A 90 3.55 -3.74 6.96
C PRO A 90 2.50 -4.84 7.13
N LEU A 91 1.37 -4.71 6.45
CA LEU A 91 0.22 -5.61 6.45
C LEU A 91 -0.06 -6.11 5.03
N GLU A 92 -0.69 -7.26 4.93
CA GLU A 92 -1.32 -7.73 3.68
C GLU A 92 -2.41 -6.74 3.24
N ASP A 93 -2.61 -6.63 1.93
CA ASP A 93 -3.65 -5.75 1.40
C ASP A 93 -5.04 -6.32 1.73
N ILE A 94 -5.92 -5.45 2.21
CA ILE A 94 -7.29 -5.80 2.59
C ILE A 94 -8.25 -5.74 1.41
N ASP A 95 -7.84 -5.08 0.33
CA ASP A 95 -8.62 -4.95 -0.90
C ASP A 95 -8.34 -6.14 -1.83
N PRO A 96 -9.37 -6.95 -2.17
CA PRO A 96 -9.21 -8.12 -3.04
C PRO A 96 -8.61 -7.82 -4.41
N TYR A 97 -8.75 -6.59 -4.92
CA TYR A 97 -8.10 -6.14 -6.17
C TYR A 97 -6.58 -6.37 -6.13
N TYR A 98 -5.97 -6.20 -4.96
CA TYR A 98 -4.52 -6.29 -4.80
C TYR A 98 -4.01 -7.71 -4.43
N ASN A 99 -4.87 -8.73 -4.41
CA ASN A 99 -4.46 -10.10 -4.07
C ASN A 99 -3.39 -10.68 -5.01
N ASN A 100 -3.43 -10.28 -6.28
CA ASN A 100 -2.48 -10.69 -7.32
C ASN A 100 -1.57 -9.52 -7.74
N VAL A 101 -1.36 -8.57 -6.83
CA VAL A 101 -0.43 -7.47 -7.03
C VAL A 101 0.64 -7.56 -5.94
N LEU A 102 1.90 -7.33 -6.33
CA LEU A 102 3.00 -7.24 -5.37
C LEU A 102 2.90 -5.92 -4.61
N THR A 103 2.01 -5.85 -3.64
CA THR A 103 1.79 -4.71 -2.74
C THR A 103 1.67 -5.15 -1.29
N PHE A 104 1.90 -4.20 -0.39
CA PHE A 104 1.59 -4.31 1.03
C PHE A 104 1.07 -2.96 1.52
N VAL A 105 0.28 -3.00 2.59
CA VAL A 105 -0.36 -1.81 3.17
C VAL A 105 0.31 -1.45 4.49
N VAL A 106 0.42 -0.17 4.77
CA VAL A 106 0.79 0.36 6.07
C VAL A 106 -0.31 1.30 6.50
N VAL A 107 -0.88 1.04 7.68
CA VAL A 107 -1.91 1.90 8.27
C VAL A 107 -1.25 2.88 9.25
N SER A 108 -1.51 4.17 9.11
CA SER A 108 -0.98 5.20 10.02
C SER A 108 -1.63 5.11 11.40
N LYS A 109 -1.06 5.81 12.40
CA LYS A 109 -1.74 5.99 13.70
C LYS A 109 -3.06 6.77 13.58
N GLY A 110 -3.19 7.60 12.54
CA GLY A 110 -4.42 8.29 12.15
C GLY A 110 -5.42 7.39 11.43
N LYS A 111 -5.08 6.11 11.24
CA LYS A 111 -5.85 5.09 10.53
C LYS A 111 -5.90 5.29 9.00
N ASP A 112 -4.97 6.05 8.44
CA ASP A 112 -4.86 6.27 6.99
C ASP A 112 -4.18 5.10 6.28
N ILE A 113 -4.67 4.73 5.11
CA ILE A 113 -4.16 3.61 4.30
C ILE A 113 -3.01 4.09 3.43
N PHE A 114 -1.85 3.44 3.51
CA PHE A 114 -0.73 3.65 2.60
C PHE A 114 -0.32 2.35 1.91
N ARG A 115 -0.51 2.26 0.59
CA ARG A 115 -0.09 1.13 -0.24
C ARG A 115 1.32 1.34 -0.76
N PHE A 116 2.15 0.30 -0.67
CA PHE A 116 3.51 0.27 -1.18
C PHE A 116 3.73 -0.98 -2.01
N SER A 117 4.56 -0.92 -3.05
CA SER A 117 4.88 -2.13 -3.83
C SER A 117 5.79 -3.08 -3.05
N ALA A 118 5.52 -4.37 -2.99
CA ALA A 118 6.38 -5.39 -2.39
C ALA A 118 7.59 -5.77 -3.26
N SER A 119 7.75 -5.18 -4.45
CA SER A 119 8.90 -5.42 -5.32
C SER A 119 10.23 -4.91 -4.73
N LYS A 120 11.35 -5.48 -5.17
CA LYS A 120 12.70 -5.04 -4.76
C LYS A 120 12.99 -3.65 -5.33
N ALA A 121 13.02 -2.64 -4.46
CA ALA A 121 13.43 -1.30 -4.86
C ALA A 121 14.97 -1.27 -5.04
N MET A 122 15.46 -0.64 -6.11
CA MET A 122 16.90 -0.56 -6.43
C MET A 122 17.61 -1.92 -6.43
N TRP A 123 16.90 -3.00 -6.80
CA TRP A 123 17.39 -4.39 -6.85
C TRP A 123 17.89 -4.98 -5.50
N LEU A 124 17.95 -4.19 -4.42
CA LEU A 124 18.55 -4.57 -3.12
C LEU A 124 17.64 -4.33 -1.91
N LEU A 125 16.64 -3.44 -2.02
CA LEU A 125 15.76 -3.05 -0.91
C LEU A 125 14.43 -3.80 -0.98
N ASP A 126 14.47 -5.02 -0.47
CA ASP A 126 13.31 -5.87 -0.20
C ASP A 126 12.35 -5.18 0.82
N PRO A 127 11.01 -5.35 0.74
CA PRO A 127 10.05 -4.91 1.77
C PRO A 127 10.44 -5.27 3.22
N PHE A 128 11.22 -6.34 3.43
CA PHE A 128 11.70 -6.74 4.76
C PHE A 128 13.00 -6.03 5.22
N ASN A 129 13.59 -5.17 4.38
CA ASN A 129 14.82 -4.47 4.74
C ASN A 129 14.55 -3.41 5.83
N PRO A 130 15.33 -3.36 6.93
CA PRO A 130 15.12 -2.40 8.01
C PRO A 130 15.22 -0.95 7.55
N ILE A 131 16.11 -0.63 6.60
CA ILE A 131 16.26 0.72 6.04
C ILE A 131 14.95 1.16 5.38
N ARG A 132 14.38 0.27 4.57
CA ARG A 132 13.12 0.52 3.87
C ARG A 132 11.96 0.67 4.85
N ARG A 133 11.91 -0.15 5.90
CA ARG A 133 10.90 -0.03 6.97
C ARG A 133 10.99 1.31 7.70
N VAL A 134 12.18 1.75 8.06
CA VAL A 134 12.38 3.06 8.71
C VAL A 134 12.02 4.20 7.76
N ALA A 135 12.39 4.11 6.48
CA ALA A 135 12.03 5.13 5.49
C ALA A 135 10.51 5.28 5.34
N ILE A 136 9.78 4.15 5.24
CA ILE A 136 8.31 4.15 5.17
C ILE A 136 7.71 4.69 6.47
N TYR A 137 8.24 4.29 7.63
CA TYR A 137 7.79 4.77 8.94
C TYR A 137 7.88 6.30 9.05
N ILE A 138 8.98 6.89 8.58
CA ILE A 138 9.14 8.35 8.55
C ILE A 138 8.16 8.98 7.55
N LEU A 139 8.01 8.38 6.36
CA LEU A 139 7.15 8.89 5.30
C LEU A 139 5.67 8.96 5.70
N VAL A 140 5.15 7.94 6.39
CA VAL A 140 3.76 7.90 6.85
C VAL A 140 3.50 8.74 8.10
N HIS A 141 4.54 9.33 8.71
CA HIS A 141 4.39 10.13 9.90
C HIS A 141 3.87 11.53 9.54
N PRO A 142 2.78 12.04 10.17
CA PRO A 142 2.18 13.33 9.80
C PRO A 142 3.15 14.52 9.93
N LEU A 143 4.09 14.44 10.88
CA LEU A 143 5.16 15.46 11.03
C LEU A 143 6.06 15.58 9.80
N PHE A 144 6.26 14.51 9.03
CA PHE A 144 7.06 14.55 7.82
C PHE A 144 6.37 15.38 6.73
N SER A 145 5.07 15.16 6.51
CA SER A 145 4.28 15.98 5.59
C SER A 145 4.26 17.45 6.00
N LEU A 146 4.10 17.73 7.30
CA LEU A 146 4.17 19.09 7.84
C LEU A 146 5.54 19.73 7.58
N PHE A 147 6.63 18.97 7.77
CA PHE A 147 7.99 19.43 7.49
C PHE A 147 8.17 19.82 6.02
N ILE A 148 7.75 18.97 5.08
CA ILE A 148 7.83 19.26 3.63
C ILE A 148 7.02 20.51 3.27
N ILE A 149 5.77 20.61 3.73
CA ILE A 149 4.93 21.79 3.47
C ILE A 149 5.59 23.06 4.04
N THR A 150 6.10 23.00 5.26
CA THR A 150 6.77 24.14 5.90
C THR A 150 8.02 24.56 5.12
N THR A 151 8.85 23.61 4.67
CA THR A 151 10.03 23.90 3.85
C THR A 151 9.66 24.56 2.52
N ILE A 152 8.59 24.09 1.85
CA ILE A 152 8.09 24.71 0.61
C ILE A 152 7.65 26.15 0.89
N LEU A 153 6.85 26.38 1.94
CA LEU A 153 6.38 27.71 2.30
C LEU A 153 7.53 28.66 2.65
N VAL A 154 8.52 28.21 3.42
CA VAL A 154 9.71 29.01 3.75
C VAL A 154 10.49 29.35 2.49
N ASN A 155 10.69 28.41 1.56
CA ASN A 155 11.33 28.68 0.27
C ASN A 155 10.54 29.74 -0.53
N CYS A 156 9.21 29.61 -0.60
CA CYS A 156 8.36 30.61 -1.25
C CYS A 156 8.50 31.99 -0.61
N ILE A 157 8.59 32.08 0.72
CA ILE A 157 8.82 33.34 1.43
C ILE A 157 10.21 33.91 1.14
N LEU A 158 11.25 33.08 1.09
CA LEU A 158 12.61 33.51 0.77
C LEU A 158 12.73 34.02 -0.68
N MET A 159 11.97 33.46 -1.63
CA MET A 159 11.95 33.96 -3.01
C MET A 159 11.34 35.35 -3.16
N ILE A 160 10.37 35.72 -2.32
CA ILE A 160 9.76 37.06 -2.35
C ILE A 160 10.50 38.08 -1.49
N MET A 161 11.43 37.64 -0.63
CA MET A 161 12.30 38.54 0.11
C MET A 161 13.36 39.11 -0.84
N PRO A 162 13.55 40.44 -0.88
CA PRO A 162 14.65 41.04 -1.64
C PRO A 162 15.97 40.53 -1.06
N THR A 163 16.89 40.08 -1.91
CA THR A 163 18.21 39.61 -1.52
C THR A 163 18.95 40.72 -0.77
N THR A 164 19.20 40.56 0.52
CA THR A 164 20.04 41.47 1.28
C THR A 164 21.51 41.29 0.85
N PRO A 165 22.22 42.35 0.42
CA PRO A 165 23.61 42.26 0.00
C PRO A 165 24.51 42.05 1.22
N THR A 166 24.75 40.81 1.62
CA THR A 166 25.72 40.48 2.69
C THR A 166 26.78 39.47 2.22
N VAL A 167 27.02 39.42 0.91
CA VAL A 167 28.13 38.70 0.28
C VAL A 167 28.75 39.51 -0.87
N GLU A 168 28.93 40.82 -0.68
CA GLU A 168 29.67 41.67 -1.62
C GLU A 168 30.75 42.50 -0.91
N SER A 169 31.34 41.95 0.15
CA SER A 169 32.46 42.60 0.87
C SER A 169 33.48 41.57 1.32
N THR A 170 34.00 40.80 0.37
CA THR A 170 35.31 40.16 0.49
C THR A 170 35.90 39.97 -0.92
N GLU A 171 36.04 41.09 -1.64
CA GLU A 171 37.18 41.26 -2.58
C GLU A 171 38.23 42.13 -1.88
#